data_AF-A0A072U6R1-F1
#
_entry.id   AF-A0A072U6R1-F1
#
_cell.length_a   1.000
_cell.length_b   1.000
_cell.length_c   1.000
_cell.angle_alpha   90.00
_cell.angle_beta   90.00
_cell.angle_gamma   90.00
#
_symmetry.space_group_name_H-M   'P 1'
#
loop_
_entity.id
_entity.type
_entity.pdbx_description
1 polymer ?
#
loop_
_entity_poly.entity_id
_entity_poly.type
_entity_poly.pdbx_seq_one_letter_code
_entity_poly.pdbx_strand_id
1 'polypeptide(L)' 'MTAILKVAYIIMIICLFLLHDAASDDYLKYIYRCQNDGDCDQICATHGISKCVATMCFCNLNL' A
#
# COMPACT_ATOMS: atom_id res chain seq x y z
N MET A 1 -21.96 23.08 21.29
CA MET A 1 -21.58 22.39 20.03
C MET A 1 -22.86 21.85 19.39
N THR A 2 -23.36 22.50 18.34
CA THR A 2 -24.66 22.18 17.70
C THR A 2 -24.65 20.77 17.12
N ALA A 3 -25.76 20.03 17.23
CA ALA A 3 -25.86 18.62 16.80
C ALA A 3 -25.42 18.39 15.35
N ILE A 4 -25.69 19.38 14.48
CA ILE A 4 -25.29 19.38 13.06
C ILE A 4 -23.76 19.31 12.90
N LEU A 5 -23.02 20.04 13.75
CA LEU A 5 -21.55 20.05 13.71
C LEU A 5 -20.97 18.69 14.12
N LYS A 6 -21.59 18.02 15.09
CA LYS A 6 -21.19 16.65 15.50
C LYS A 6 -21.40 15.64 14.38
N VAL A 7 -22.53 15.71 13.67
CA VAL A 7 -22.82 14.80 12.56
C VAL A 7 -21.84 15.01 11.41
N ALA A 8 -21.58 16.26 11.03
CA ALA A 8 -20.62 16.58 9.98
C ALA A 8 -19.20 16.07 10.31
N TYR A 9 -18.78 16.20 11.57
CA TYR A 9 -17.48 15.70 12.04
C TYR A 9 -17.37 14.16 11.95
N ILE A 10 -18.43 13.44 12.35
CA ILE A 10 -18.46 11.97 12.26
C ILE A 10 -18.38 11.53 10.79
N ILE A 11 -19.13 12.18 9.89
CA ILE A 11 -19.10 11.87 8.46
C ILE A 11 -17.70 12.08 7.88
N MET A 12 -17.04 13.19 8.23
CA MET A 12 -15.67 13.48 7.77
C MET A 12 -14.67 12.41 8.22
N ILE A 13 -14.77 11.93 9.46
CA ILE A 13 -13.94 10.83 9.97
C ILE A 13 -14.18 9.55 9.17
N ILE A 14 -15.44 9.18 8.92
CA ILE A 14 -15.76 7.98 8.14
C ILE A 14 -15.20 8.08 6.72
N CYS A 15 -15.31 9.23 6.07
CA CYS A 15 -14.73 9.45 4.75
C CYS A 15 -13.21 9.30 4.74
N LEU A 16 -12.51 9.77 5.78
CA LEU A 16 -11.06 9.58 5.92
C LEU A 16 -10.68 8.10 6.07
N PHE A 17 -11.45 7.33 6.84
CA PHE A 17 -11.23 5.89 6.97
C PHE A 17 -11.47 5.13 5.66
N LEU A 18 -12.54 5.47 4.93
CA LEU A 18 -12.81 4.88 3.61
C LEU A 18 -11.73 5.21 2.59
N LEU A 19 -11.19 6.44 2.62
CA LEU A 19 -10.08 6.83 1.76
C LEU A 19 -8.79 6.08 2.11
N HIS A 20 -8.52 5.85 3.40
CA HIS A 20 -7.38 5.06 3.85
C HIS A 20 -7.50 3.58 3.42
N ASP A 21 -8.68 2.99 3.53
CA ASP A 21 -8.94 1.61 3.14
C ASP A 21 -8.76 1.43 1.62
N ALA A 22 -9.33 2.34 0.81
CA ALA A 22 -9.14 2.34 -0.64
C ALA A 22 -7.68 2.50 -1.06
N ALA A 23 -6.93 3.40 -0.40
CA ALA A 23 -5.50 3.57 -0.66
C ALA A 23 -4.67 2.36 -0.19
N SER A 24 -5.09 1.70 0.88
CA SER A 24 -4.43 0.51 1.41
C SER A 24 -4.67 -0.70 0.51
N ASP A 25 -5.84 -0.85 -0.09
CA ASP A 25 -6.12 -1.94 -1.04
C ASP A 25 -5.20 -1.87 -2.27
N ASP A 26 -4.91 -0.66 -2.77
CA ASP A 26 -3.93 -0.43 -3.84
C ASP A 26 -2.48 -0.62 -3.37
N TYR A 27 -2.12 -0.22 -2.15
CA TYR A 27 -0.76 -0.44 -1.62
C TYR A 27 -0.50 -1.94 -1.32
N LEU A 28 -1.50 -2.66 -0.82
CA LEU A 28 -1.41 -4.08 -0.49
C LEU A 28 -1.46 -4.97 -1.74
N LYS A 29 -2.11 -4.51 -2.82
CA LYS A 29 -2.16 -5.20 -4.12
C LYS A 29 -0.79 -5.46 -4.74
N TYR A 30 0.22 -4.65 -4.40
CA TYR A 30 1.58 -4.82 -4.89
C TYR A 30 2.51 -5.51 -3.90
N ILE A 31 2.00 -6.10 -2.80
CA ILE A 31 2.78 -7.05 -2.00
C ILE A 31 2.82 -8.37 -2.76
N TYR A 32 3.69 -8.42 -3.76
CA TYR A 32 3.93 -9.64 -4.49
C TYR A 32 4.66 -10.61 -3.57
N ARG A 33 4.02 -11.76 -3.36
CA ARG A 33 4.66 -12.85 -2.65
C ARG A 33 5.81 -13.39 -3.48
N CYS A 34 6.90 -13.69 -2.81
CA CYS A 34 8.07 -14.34 -3.41
C CYS A 34 8.55 -15.48 -2.52
N GLN A 35 9.17 -16.46 -3.14
CA GLN A 35 9.91 -17.51 -2.46
C GLN A 35 11.42 -17.25 -2.59
N ASN A 36 11.83 -16.70 -3.74
CA ASN A 36 13.21 -16.45 -4.10
C ASN A 36 13.35 -15.04 -4.69
N ASP A 37 14.58 -14.48 -4.71
CA ASP A 37 14.84 -13.15 -5.28
C ASP A 37 14.40 -13.04 -6.75
N GLY A 38 14.59 -14.10 -7.55
CA GLY A 38 14.23 -14.11 -8.97
C GLY A 38 12.73 -13.99 -9.25
N ASP A 39 11.87 -14.29 -8.27
CA ASP A 39 10.42 -14.08 -8.41
C ASP A 39 10.09 -12.58 -8.48
N CYS A 40 10.95 -11.74 -7.89
CA CYS A 40 10.80 -10.29 -7.85
C CYS A 40 11.41 -9.59 -9.07
N ASP A 41 12.26 -10.25 -9.86
CA ASP A 41 12.95 -9.63 -11.00
C ASP A 41 11.98 -9.18 -12.10
N GLN A 42 10.91 -9.95 -12.34
CA GLN A 42 9.89 -9.58 -13.33
C GLN A 42 9.04 -8.38 -12.87
N ILE A 43 8.78 -8.30 -11.57
CA ILE A 43 7.95 -7.25 -10.96
C ILE A 43 8.74 -5.95 -10.80
N CYS A 44 9.98 -6.08 -10.35
CA CYS A 44 10.92 -4.99 -10.17
C CYS A 44 11.72 -4.73 -11.46
N ALA A 45 11.27 -5.17 -12.65
CA ALA A 45 12.04 -5.05 -13.90
C ALA A 45 12.46 -3.60 -14.22
N THR A 46 11.70 -2.61 -13.73
CA THR A 46 11.99 -1.17 -13.86
C THR A 46 12.92 -0.62 -12.77
N HIS A 47 13.25 -1.42 -11.75
CA HIS A 47 14.05 -1.05 -10.58
C HIS A 47 15.31 -1.92 -10.52
N GLY A 48 16.48 -1.30 -10.41
CA GLY A 48 17.76 -2.01 -10.59
C GLY A 48 18.03 -3.15 -9.60
N ILE A 49 17.46 -3.14 -8.41
CA ILE A 49 17.64 -4.20 -7.41
C ILE A 49 16.28 -4.71 -6.92
N SER A 50 16.04 -6.01 -7.08
CA SER A 50 14.92 -6.74 -6.52
C SER A 50 15.40 -7.66 -5.39
N LYS A 51 14.64 -7.76 -4.29
CA LYS A 51 14.93 -8.68 -3.19
C LYS A 51 13.66 -9.31 -2.62
N CYS A 52 13.73 -10.60 -2.30
CA CYS A 52 12.68 -11.29 -1.58
C CYS A 52 12.99 -11.29 -0.07
N VAL A 53 12.21 -10.55 0.71
CA VAL A 53 12.38 -10.46 2.18
C VAL A 53 11.06 -10.80 2.86
N ALA A 54 11.09 -11.74 3.81
CA ALA A 54 9.91 -12.16 4.56
C ALA A 54 8.72 -12.53 3.65
N THR A 55 8.99 -13.22 2.54
CA THR A 55 8.02 -13.63 1.49
C THR A 55 7.42 -12.48 0.68
N MET A 56 8.02 -11.30 0.70
CA MET A 56 7.56 -10.11 -0.03
C MET A 56 8.66 -9.54 -0.91
N CYS A 57 8.31 -9.10 -2.10
CA CYS A 57 9.24 -8.42 -3.00
C CYS A 57 9.49 -6.96 -2.59
N PHE A 58 10.76 -6.61 -2.48
CA PHE A 58 11.25 -5.25 -2.27
C PHE A 58 12.01 -4.79 -3.51
N CYS A 59 11.49 -3.78 -4.20
CA CYS A 59 12.15 -3.13 -5.31
C CYS A 59 12.88 -1.88 -4.81
N ASN A 60 14.20 -1.79 -4.97
CA ASN A 60 14.96 -0.59 -4.68
C ASN A 60 15.47 0.06 -5.97
N LEU A 61 15.32 1.38 -6.07
CA LEU A 61 15.92 2.18 -7.14
C LEU A 61 17.41 2.27 -6.84
N ASN A 62 18.23 1.62 -7.66
CA ASN A 62 19.67 1.82 -7.61
C ASN A 62 19.94 3.24 -8.15
N LEU A 63 20.16 4.20 -7.25
CA LEU A 63 20.48 5.60 -7.57
C LEU A 63 21.99 5.75 -7.80
#